data_AF-A0A7S1AEP2-F1
#
_entry.id   AF-A0A7S1AEP2-F1
#
_cell.length_a   1.000
_cell.length_b   1.000
_cell.length_c   1.000
_cell.angle_alpha   90.00
_cell.angle_beta   90.00
_cell.angle_gamma   90.00
#
_symmetry.space_group_name_H-M   'P 1'
#
loop_
_entity.id
_entity.type
_entity.pdbx_description
1 polymer ?
#
loop_
_entity_poly.entity_id
_entity_poly.type
_entity_poly.pdbx_seq_one_letter_code
_entity_poly.pdbx_strand_id
1 'polypeptide(L)'
;MGLVGGAGENVSYVEYQIVMFCLAGILCFFLGVVEMVLRRFHVLQMFFPGAITIQQRRFFFFHFDVSDSPIGKKIRVLLRMLVRLTTCVVISYLWQHCVLDTFQTVGTDFPKTQCQDDFQCFASDLHIITLTNHKHTAIDCDGRWDDFGAPVMISCVKFVQPAATTWLMHLSIAYSLTQLNFKAFEVLVWITGNSDNIRKLLALLVYAVFAVFMCVFFAGEGWTIFSSWLSFVTTMACPLFLYLVVRSGRLLCELWREEAERMHGSIEEHLNTALQDVEAVLEKEHSGLSPVQQDSYEDQSSPEALMISRQTSISRRLQARASQMTTGIMRSSLVVSLQERVSAPQLPHVMSFQDDASDDDEETHVALPARCARLRC
;
A
#
# COMPACT_ATOMS: atom_id res chain seq x y z
N MET A 1 33.57 21.78 12.66
CA MET A 1 32.33 21.68 13.44
C MET A 1 32.32 22.76 14.52
N GLY A 2 32.19 24.02 14.10
CA GLY A 2 32.18 25.19 15.00
C GLY A 2 31.37 26.33 14.38
N LEU A 3 30.28 25.97 13.70
CA LEU A 3 29.42 26.88 12.92
C LEU A 3 27.98 26.90 13.45
N VAL A 4 27.73 26.27 14.61
CA VAL A 4 26.41 26.23 15.23
C VAL A 4 26.58 26.50 16.73
N GLY A 5 26.22 27.72 17.14
CA GLY A 5 25.80 28.09 18.49
C GLY A 5 26.79 27.85 19.63
N GLY A 6 27.61 28.86 19.91
CA GLY A 6 28.00 29.11 21.30
C GLY A 6 26.75 29.47 22.09
N ALA A 7 26.59 28.89 23.28
CA ALA A 7 25.47 29.18 24.17
C ALA A 7 25.40 30.70 24.44
N GLY A 8 24.37 31.36 23.89
CA GLY A 8 24.09 32.78 24.14
C GLY A 8 24.05 33.70 22.91
N GLU A 9 24.31 33.21 21.69
CA GLU A 9 24.16 34.04 20.48
C GLU A 9 22.76 33.90 19.85
N ASN A 10 22.10 35.04 19.64
CA ASN A 10 20.82 35.14 18.94
C ASN A 10 20.99 34.64 17.49
N VAL A 11 20.40 33.49 17.18
CA VAL A 11 20.36 32.91 15.83
C VAL A 11 19.61 33.89 14.95
N SER A 12 20.24 34.31 13.87
CA SER A 12 19.58 35.18 12.91
C SER A 12 18.63 34.36 12.03
N TYR A 13 17.53 34.95 11.57
CA TYR A 13 16.62 34.29 10.61
C TYR A 13 17.33 33.80 9.33
N VAL A 14 18.45 34.44 8.97
CA VAL A 14 19.32 34.02 7.85
C VAL A 14 19.95 32.65 8.13
N GLU A 15 20.38 32.37 9.36
CA GLU A 15 20.91 31.05 9.74
C GLU A 15 19.85 29.96 9.62
N TYR A 16 18.62 30.24 10.05
CA TYR A 16 17.49 29.32 9.84
C TYR A 16 17.28 29.02 8.34
N GLN A 17 17.30 30.04 7.48
CA GLN A 17 17.17 29.84 6.03
C GLN A 17 18.31 28.99 5.44
N ILE A 18 19.55 29.21 5.87
CA ILE A 18 20.71 28.40 5.45
C ILE A 18 20.51 26.94 5.88
N VAL A 19 20.07 26.71 7.12
CA VAL A 19 19.80 25.38 7.65
C VAL A 19 18.69 24.68 6.85
N MET A 20 17.60 25.39 6.50
CA MET A 20 16.55 24.85 5.65
C MET A 20 17.02 24.58 4.21
N PHE A 21 17.94 25.39 3.67
CA PHE A 21 18.56 25.11 2.38
C PHE A 21 19.46 23.87 2.44
N CYS A 22 20.21 23.68 3.54
CA CYS A 22 20.97 22.47 3.78
C CYS A 22 20.07 21.23 3.83
N LEU A 23 18.90 21.30 4.46
CA LEU A 23 17.89 20.23 4.43
C LEU A 23 17.50 19.88 3.00
N ALA A 24 17.16 20.87 2.18
CA ALA A 24 16.80 20.65 0.78
C ALA A 24 17.93 19.97 0.00
N GLY A 25 19.18 20.40 0.22
CA GLY A 25 20.37 19.77 -0.37
C GLY A 25 20.54 18.31 0.06
N ILE A 26 20.38 18.04 1.37
CA ILE A 26 20.46 16.69 1.95
C ILE A 26 19.36 15.79 1.37
N LEU A 27 18.11 16.28 1.31
CA LEU A 27 16.98 15.56 0.71
C LEU A 27 17.27 15.20 -0.76
N CYS A 28 17.71 16.16 -1.56
CA CYS A 28 18.07 15.93 -2.96
C CYS A 28 19.20 14.91 -3.10
N PHE A 29 20.22 14.99 -2.25
CA PHE A 29 21.33 14.03 -2.24
C PHE A 29 20.84 12.62 -1.89
N PHE A 30 20.07 12.46 -0.82
CA PHE A 30 19.52 11.16 -0.42
C PHE A 30 18.57 10.58 -1.46
N LEU A 31 17.74 11.41 -2.10
CA LEU A 31 16.90 10.97 -3.23
C LEU A 31 17.75 10.48 -4.40
N GLY A 32 18.86 11.16 -4.71
CA GLY A 32 19.83 10.72 -5.72
C GLY A 32 20.46 9.37 -5.38
N VAL A 33 20.90 9.19 -4.12
CA VAL A 33 21.46 7.92 -3.64
C VAL A 33 20.43 6.79 -3.70
N VAL A 34 19.22 7.03 -3.21
CA VAL A 34 18.12 6.06 -3.27
C VAL A 34 17.79 5.71 -4.71
N GLU A 35 17.73 6.69 -5.62
CA GLU A 35 17.49 6.44 -7.04
C GLU A 35 18.59 5.60 -7.68
N MET A 36 19.86 5.91 -7.37
CA MET A 36 21.00 5.13 -7.83
C MET A 36 20.91 3.69 -7.34
N VAL A 37 20.60 3.48 -6.05
CA VAL A 37 20.48 2.16 -5.44
C VAL A 37 19.32 1.37 -6.06
N LEU A 38 18.14 1.99 -6.21
CA LEU A 38 16.95 1.35 -6.79
C LEU A 38 17.08 1.04 -8.29
N ARG A 39 17.95 1.77 -9.00
CA ARG A 39 18.28 1.48 -10.41
C ARG A 39 19.32 0.38 -10.54
N ARG A 40 20.36 0.41 -9.71
CA ARG A 40 21.52 -0.49 -9.83
C ARG A 40 21.29 -1.84 -9.17
N PHE A 41 20.56 -1.87 -8.06
CA PHE A 41 20.34 -3.06 -7.27
C PHE A 41 18.85 -3.45 -7.26
N HIS A 42 18.55 -4.75 -7.36
CA HIS A 42 17.19 -5.28 -7.22
C HIS A 42 16.76 -5.34 -5.74
N VAL A 43 16.81 -4.21 -5.03
CA VAL A 43 16.55 -4.11 -3.58
C VAL A 43 15.06 -4.02 -3.24
N LEU A 44 14.18 -3.82 -4.24
CA LEU A 44 12.74 -3.68 -4.00
C LEU A 44 12.16 -4.84 -3.19
N GLN A 45 12.68 -6.07 -3.35
CA GLN A 45 12.28 -7.24 -2.57
C GLN A 45 12.57 -7.11 -1.07
N MET A 46 13.63 -6.40 -0.68
CA MET A 46 13.98 -6.22 0.74
C MET A 46 13.02 -5.24 1.42
N PHE A 47 12.50 -4.27 0.65
CA PHE A 47 11.54 -3.29 1.16
C PHE A 47 10.11 -3.83 1.22
N PHE A 48 9.75 -4.73 0.29
CA PHE A 48 8.40 -5.28 0.16
C PHE A 48 8.40 -6.82 0.15
N PRO A 49 8.76 -7.48 1.27
CA PRO A 49 8.84 -8.93 1.32
C PRO A 49 7.48 -9.63 1.19
N GLY A 50 6.37 -8.92 1.44
CA GLY A 50 5.02 -9.47 1.32
C GLY A 50 4.45 -9.34 -0.09
N ALA A 51 4.72 -8.23 -0.78
CA ALA A 51 4.19 -7.99 -2.12
C ALA A 51 5.10 -8.50 -3.25
N ILE A 52 6.43 -8.52 -3.05
CA ILE A 52 7.39 -8.93 -4.08
C ILE A 52 8.09 -10.22 -3.65
N THR A 53 8.02 -11.23 -4.51
CA THR A 53 8.85 -12.43 -4.38
C THR A 53 9.70 -12.63 -5.63
N ILE A 54 10.97 -12.95 -5.47
CA ILE A 54 11.85 -13.33 -6.59
C ILE A 54 12.06 -14.83 -6.53
N GLN A 55 11.51 -15.56 -7.49
CA GLN A 55 11.77 -16.99 -7.65
C GLN A 55 12.47 -17.20 -8.99
N GLN A 56 13.61 -17.90 -8.99
CA GLN A 56 14.33 -18.30 -10.22
C GLN A 56 14.55 -17.16 -11.24
N ARG A 57 14.99 -15.98 -10.77
CA ARG A 57 15.21 -14.74 -11.57
C ARG A 57 13.93 -14.11 -12.16
N ARG A 58 12.75 -14.61 -11.80
CA ARG A 58 11.46 -14.03 -12.17
C ARG A 58 10.89 -13.18 -11.04
N PHE A 59 10.25 -12.09 -11.42
CA PHE A 59 9.69 -11.08 -10.52
C PHE A 59 8.21 -11.34 -10.33
N PHE A 60 7.81 -11.75 -9.14
CA PHE A 60 6.42 -11.98 -8.80
C PHE A 60 5.88 -10.82 -7.96
N PHE A 61 4.68 -10.35 -8.31
CA PHE A 61 3.93 -9.37 -7.52
C PHE A 61 2.66 -10.05 -7.03
N PHE A 62 2.51 -10.24 -5.72
CA PHE A 62 1.39 -10.99 -5.12
C PHE A 62 1.16 -12.36 -5.79
N HIS A 63 2.25 -13.10 -6.04
CA HIS A 63 2.28 -14.40 -6.75
C HIS A 63 2.03 -14.37 -8.27
N PHE A 64 1.79 -13.21 -8.88
CA PHE A 64 1.68 -13.10 -10.34
C PHE A 64 3.05 -12.86 -10.97
N ASP A 65 3.42 -13.63 -11.99
CA ASP A 65 4.67 -13.43 -12.73
C ASP A 65 4.57 -12.14 -13.56
N VAL A 66 5.40 -11.15 -13.23
CA VAL A 66 5.42 -9.84 -13.91
C VAL A 66 6.81 -9.52 -14.48
N SER A 67 7.63 -10.55 -14.71
CA SER A 67 9.03 -10.41 -15.13
C SER A 67 9.20 -9.55 -16.38
N ASP A 68 8.38 -9.81 -17.41
CA ASP A 68 8.51 -9.22 -18.75
C ASP A 68 7.28 -8.43 -19.22
N SER A 69 6.19 -8.39 -18.43
CA SER A 69 4.98 -7.66 -18.82
C SER A 69 5.19 -6.14 -18.75
N PRO A 70 4.62 -5.35 -19.69
CA PRO A 70 4.59 -3.89 -19.60
C PRO A 70 3.94 -3.39 -18.29
N ILE A 71 3.04 -4.19 -17.69
CA ILE A 71 2.42 -3.88 -16.39
C ILE A 71 3.47 -3.96 -15.26
N GLY A 72 4.40 -4.91 -15.32
CA GLY A 72 5.48 -5.05 -14.34
C GLY A 72 6.40 -3.84 -14.29
N LYS A 73 6.69 -3.25 -15.46
CA LYS A 73 7.44 -1.98 -15.53
C LYS A 73 6.68 -0.85 -14.82
N LYS A 74 5.36 -0.75 -15.00
CA LYS A 74 4.54 0.25 -14.31
C LYS A 74 4.54 0.05 -12.80
N ILE A 75 4.37 -1.19 -12.31
CA ILE A 75 4.38 -1.50 -10.87
C ILE A 75 5.74 -1.15 -10.24
N ARG A 76 6.85 -1.51 -10.89
CA ARG A 76 8.19 -1.15 -10.40
C ARG A 76 8.37 0.36 -10.28
N VAL A 77 7.83 1.15 -11.22
CA VAL A 77 7.88 2.62 -11.13
C VAL A 77 7.07 3.14 -9.95
N LEU A 78 5.88 2.59 -9.69
CA LEU A 78 5.05 3.00 -8.55
C LEU A 78 5.71 2.67 -7.21
N LEU A 79 6.30 1.47 -7.09
CA LEU A 79 7.04 1.08 -5.88
C LEU A 79 8.26 1.97 -5.64
N ARG A 80 9.00 2.33 -6.70
CA ARG A 80 10.10 3.30 -6.58
C ARG A 80 9.59 4.68 -6.14
N MET A 81 8.46 5.14 -6.66
CA MET A 81 7.84 6.39 -6.22
C MET A 81 7.46 6.35 -4.74
N LEU A 82 6.93 5.23 -4.24
CA LEU A 82 6.62 5.05 -2.83
C LEU A 82 7.87 5.10 -1.94
N VAL A 83 8.97 4.46 -2.36
CA VAL A 83 10.24 4.52 -1.62
C VAL A 83 10.75 5.96 -1.56
N ARG A 84 10.72 6.70 -2.68
CA ARG A 84 11.11 8.12 -2.71
C ARG A 84 10.25 8.95 -1.75
N LEU A 85 8.93 8.76 -1.79
CA LEU A 85 7.99 9.47 -0.93
C LEU A 85 8.26 9.20 0.55
N THR A 86 8.46 7.93 0.91
CA THR A 86 8.74 7.50 2.28
C THR A 86 10.07 8.07 2.77
N THR A 87 11.11 8.06 1.93
CA THR A 87 12.40 8.68 2.23
C THR A 87 12.25 10.18 2.52
N CYS A 88 11.47 10.92 1.74
CA CYS A 88 11.21 12.34 1.99
C CYS A 88 10.55 12.58 3.35
N VAL A 89 9.53 11.78 3.69
CA VAL A 89 8.83 11.87 4.99
C VAL A 89 9.79 11.55 6.14
N VAL A 90 10.56 10.47 6.03
CA VAL A 90 11.47 9.99 7.09
C VAL A 90 12.60 10.98 7.34
N ILE A 91 13.23 11.51 6.30
CA ILE A 91 14.30 12.51 6.45
C ILE A 91 13.73 13.80 7.03
N SER A 92 12.54 14.23 6.60
CA SER A 92 11.88 15.42 7.16
C SER A 92 11.52 15.23 8.63
N TYR A 93 11.09 14.04 9.02
CA TYR A 93 10.83 13.69 10.42
C TYR A 93 12.12 13.72 11.26
N LEU A 94 13.18 13.08 10.80
CA LEU A 94 14.48 13.09 11.49
C LEU A 94 15.05 14.51 11.58
N TRP A 95 14.84 15.34 10.56
CA TRP A 95 15.27 16.73 10.60
C TRP A 95 14.55 17.52 11.69
N GLN A 96 13.22 17.43 11.75
CA GLN A 96 12.43 18.18 12.73
C GLN A 96 12.69 17.74 14.18
N HIS A 97 13.03 16.47 14.42
CA HIS A 97 13.23 15.98 15.79
C HIS A 97 14.70 15.85 16.22
N CYS A 98 15.64 15.68 15.29
CA CYS A 98 17.05 15.53 15.63
C CYS A 98 17.90 16.77 15.38
N VAL A 99 17.43 17.71 14.55
CA VAL A 99 18.20 18.90 14.15
C VAL A 99 17.54 20.17 14.67
N LEU A 100 16.27 20.39 14.33
CA LEU A 100 15.61 21.66 14.57
C LEU A 100 14.15 21.47 14.96
N ASP A 101 13.83 21.82 16.20
CA ASP A 101 12.47 21.86 16.70
C ASP A 101 11.82 23.20 16.31
N THR A 102 10.68 23.11 15.62
CA THR A 102 9.93 24.29 15.14
C THR A 102 8.57 24.34 15.81
N PHE A 103 8.23 25.50 16.35
CA PHE A 103 6.89 25.82 16.79
C PHE A 103 6.41 27.06 16.04
N GLN A 104 5.26 26.98 15.39
CA GLN A 104 4.64 28.13 14.74
C GLN A 104 3.22 28.28 15.23
N THR A 105 2.87 29.50 15.62
CA THR A 105 1.51 29.86 16.03
C THR A 105 1.13 31.19 15.41
N VAL A 106 -0.17 31.39 15.19
CA VAL A 106 -0.72 32.65 14.70
C VAL A 106 -1.60 33.21 15.81
N GLY A 107 -1.30 34.43 16.25
CA GLY A 107 -2.03 35.04 17.35
C GLY A 107 -1.53 36.43 17.70
N THR A 108 -2.16 37.00 18.72
CA THR A 108 -1.77 38.27 19.35
C THR A 108 -0.94 38.08 20.61
N ASP A 109 -0.99 36.87 21.18
CA ASP A 109 -0.42 36.59 22.49
C ASP A 109 1.08 36.40 22.41
N PHE A 110 1.81 36.96 23.38
CA PHE A 110 3.25 36.75 23.48
C PHE A 110 3.57 35.26 23.76
N PRO A 111 4.58 34.64 23.10
CA PRO A 111 4.89 33.21 23.23
C PRO A 111 5.66 32.91 24.55
N LYS A 112 4.96 33.01 25.68
CA LYS A 112 5.56 32.93 27.02
C LYS A 112 6.27 31.61 27.30
N THR A 113 5.59 30.52 26.98
CA THR A 113 6.08 29.17 27.21
C THR A 113 7.29 28.84 26.34
N GLN A 114 7.28 29.27 25.07
CA GLN A 114 8.36 28.97 24.14
C GLN A 114 9.64 29.75 24.50
N CYS A 115 9.52 31.02 24.90
CA CYS A 115 10.66 31.78 25.41
C CYS A 115 11.26 31.17 26.70
N GLN A 116 10.43 30.60 27.58
CA GLN A 116 10.90 29.91 28.80
C GLN A 116 11.63 28.60 28.48
N ASP A 117 11.25 27.94 27.39
CA ASP A 117 11.87 26.68 26.93
C ASP A 117 13.10 26.92 26.02
N ASP A 118 13.75 28.08 26.10
CA ASP A 118 14.91 28.48 25.29
C ASP A 118 14.67 28.46 23.76
N PHE A 119 13.42 28.66 23.30
CA PHE A 119 13.17 28.87 21.88
C PHE A 119 13.49 30.30 21.48
N GLN A 120 14.06 30.44 20.28
CA GLN A 120 14.27 31.74 19.67
C GLN A 120 13.10 32.04 18.74
N CYS A 121 12.31 33.06 19.10
CA CYS A 121 11.06 33.37 18.42
C CYS A 121 11.19 34.61 17.51
N PHE A 122 10.53 34.54 16.36
CA PHE A 122 10.45 35.61 15.37
C PHE A 122 9.00 35.92 15.08
N ALA A 123 8.63 37.20 15.10
CA ALA A 123 7.34 37.66 14.62
C ALA A 123 7.44 38.08 13.15
N SER A 124 6.39 37.79 12.39
CA SER A 124 6.21 38.26 11.03
C SER A 124 4.77 38.69 10.80
N ASP A 125 4.59 39.81 10.11
CA ASP A 125 3.25 40.28 9.74
C ASP A 125 2.61 39.33 8.73
N LEU A 126 1.34 38.96 8.95
CA LEU A 126 0.57 38.01 8.14
C LEU A 126 0.23 38.50 6.71
N HIS A 127 0.93 39.51 6.19
CA HIS A 127 0.69 40.05 4.85
C HIS A 127 1.43 39.24 3.77
N ILE A 128 0.76 38.97 2.65
CA ILE A 128 1.35 38.31 1.47
C ILE A 128 2.57 39.10 0.94
N ILE A 129 2.62 40.41 1.20
CA ILE A 129 3.70 41.33 0.82
C ILE A 129 4.93 41.19 1.75
N THR A 130 4.79 40.59 2.94
CA THR A 130 5.94 40.32 3.82
C THR A 130 6.84 39.21 3.27
N LEU A 131 6.31 38.35 2.39
CA LEU A 131 7.09 37.31 1.68
C LEU A 131 8.13 37.91 0.72
N THR A 132 7.89 39.11 0.19
CA THR A 132 8.83 39.85 -0.64
C THR A 132 9.70 40.84 0.15
N ASN A 133 9.28 41.25 1.36
CA ASN A 133 10.00 42.23 2.16
C ASN A 133 10.87 41.63 3.30
N HIS A 134 10.75 40.34 3.61
CA HIS A 134 11.57 39.62 4.62
C HIS A 134 11.71 40.36 5.97
N LYS A 135 10.70 41.12 6.38
CA LYS A 135 10.71 41.81 7.68
C LYS A 135 10.31 40.80 8.76
N HIS A 136 11.30 40.12 9.30
CA HIS A 136 11.16 39.31 10.50
C HIS A 136 11.69 40.11 11.68
N THR A 137 10.84 40.37 12.67
CA THR A 137 11.25 41.01 13.91
C THR A 137 11.59 39.92 14.92
N ALA A 138 12.85 39.90 15.38
CA ALA A 138 13.22 39.02 16.48
C ALA A 138 12.45 39.43 17.73
N ILE A 139 11.85 38.46 18.42
CA ILE A 139 11.17 38.70 19.69
C ILE A 139 12.24 38.64 20.78
N ASP A 140 12.34 39.72 21.54
CA ASP A 140 13.22 39.76 22.71
C ASP A 140 12.55 39.02 23.88
N CYS A 141 12.97 37.78 24.12
CA CYS A 141 12.46 36.94 25.21
C CYS A 141 12.89 37.44 26.61
N ASP A 142 13.92 38.29 26.70
CA ASP A 142 14.38 38.90 27.96
C ASP A 142 13.70 40.26 28.24
N GLY A 143 12.92 40.75 27.27
CA GLY A 143 12.28 42.06 27.28
C GLY A 143 10.94 42.12 28.04
N ARG A 144 10.19 43.21 27.81
CA ARG A 144 8.84 43.37 28.36
C ARG A 144 7.85 42.54 27.53
N TRP A 145 7.04 41.75 28.23
CA TRP A 145 6.06 40.82 27.67
C TRP A 145 4.79 41.56 27.27
N ASP A 146 4.89 42.46 26.29
CA ASP A 146 3.75 43.19 25.74
C ASP A 146 3.14 42.39 24.58
N ASP A 147 1.82 42.23 24.58
CA ASP A 147 1.10 41.52 23.51
C ASP A 147 1.15 42.30 22.19
N PHE A 148 1.04 41.59 21.07
CA PHE A 148 1.08 42.19 19.75
C PHE A 148 -0.24 42.92 19.45
N GLY A 149 -0.14 44.18 19.02
CA GLY A 149 -1.33 44.99 18.66
C GLY A 149 -2.08 44.52 17.41
N ALA A 150 -1.52 43.57 16.66
CA ALA A 150 -2.10 42.96 15.48
C ALA A 150 -1.78 41.46 15.45
N PRO A 151 -2.59 40.61 14.78
CA PRO A 151 -2.30 39.20 14.64
C PRO A 151 -1.01 39.02 13.82
N VAL A 152 0.00 38.42 14.44
CA VAL A 152 1.30 38.12 13.83
C VAL A 152 1.51 36.61 13.78
N MET A 153 2.32 36.17 12.82
CA MET A 153 2.82 34.81 12.78
C MET A 153 4.08 34.74 13.64
N ILE A 154 4.03 33.95 14.70
CA ILE A 154 5.15 33.73 15.61
C ILE A 154 5.79 32.39 15.21
N SER A 155 7.05 32.43 14.80
CA SER A 155 7.86 31.25 14.51
C SER A 155 8.99 31.13 15.51
N CYS A 156 8.92 30.11 16.35
CA CYS A 156 9.92 29.77 17.35
C CYS A 156 10.74 28.59 16.87
N VAL A 157 12.07 28.69 16.99
CA VAL A 157 13.01 27.63 16.58
C VAL A 157 13.95 27.32 17.72
N LYS A 158 14.27 26.04 17.89
CA LYS A 158 15.25 25.56 18.86
C LYS A 158 16.11 24.49 18.22
N PHE A 159 17.42 24.67 18.29
CA PHE A 159 18.34 23.61 17.89
C PHE A 159 18.36 22.54 18.97
N VAL A 160 18.10 21.31 18.56
CA VAL A 160 18.11 20.17 19.49
C VAL A 160 19.57 19.87 19.85
N GLN A 161 19.88 19.90 21.14
CA GLN A 161 21.22 19.52 21.59
C GLN A 161 21.48 18.04 21.25
N PRO A 162 22.64 17.71 20.65
CA PRO A 162 22.90 16.35 20.19
C PRO A 162 23.12 15.41 21.38
N ALA A 163 22.05 14.72 21.79
CA ALA A 163 22.11 13.63 22.75
C ALA A 163 21.96 12.28 22.01
N ALA A 164 22.90 11.36 22.23
CA ALA A 164 22.91 10.05 21.56
C ALA A 164 21.62 9.24 21.82
N THR A 165 21.06 9.33 23.02
CA THR A 165 19.81 8.66 23.41
C THR A 165 18.61 9.17 22.61
N THR A 166 18.47 10.50 22.49
CA THR A 166 17.41 11.14 21.69
C THR A 166 17.52 10.77 20.22
N TRP A 167 18.74 10.76 19.67
CA TRP A 167 18.98 10.34 18.28
C TRP A 167 18.59 8.88 18.03
N LEU A 168 18.98 7.96 18.92
CA LEU A 168 18.61 6.55 18.82
C LEU A 168 17.10 6.35 18.92
N MET A 169 16.43 7.09 19.81
CA MET A 169 14.98 7.06 19.95
C MET A 169 14.30 7.48 18.64
N HIS A 170 14.60 8.65 18.09
CA HIS A 170 13.97 9.11 16.85
C HIS A 170 14.36 8.27 15.62
N LEU A 171 15.56 7.71 15.59
CA LEU A 171 15.96 6.77 14.54
C LEU A 171 15.12 5.48 14.58
N SER A 172 14.83 4.96 15.78
CA SER A 172 13.97 3.77 15.93
C SER A 172 12.52 4.05 15.50
N ILE A 173 11.99 5.24 15.80
CA ILE A 173 10.67 5.67 15.35
C ILE A 173 10.64 5.84 13.83
N ALA A 174 11.66 6.48 13.25
CA ALA A 174 11.80 6.64 11.80
C ALA A 174 11.85 5.29 11.05
N TYR A 175 12.59 4.32 11.61
CA TYR A 175 12.64 2.96 11.08
C TYR A 175 11.27 2.28 11.13
N SER A 176 10.60 2.35 12.27
CA SER A 176 9.26 1.79 12.47
C SER A 176 8.22 2.44 11.54
N LEU A 177 8.29 3.76 11.36
CA LEU A 177 7.44 4.52 10.43
C LEU A 177 7.67 4.08 8.98
N THR A 178 8.92 3.80 8.60
CA THR A 178 9.26 3.30 7.25
C THR A 178 8.61 1.94 7.01
N GLN A 179 8.77 1.01 7.96
CA GLN A 179 8.17 -0.33 7.86
C GLN A 179 6.65 -0.28 7.84
N LEU A 180 6.06 0.54 8.72
CA LEU A 180 4.62 0.72 8.80
C LEU A 180 4.05 1.25 7.48
N ASN A 181 4.68 2.25 6.87
CA ASN A 181 4.25 2.79 5.57
C ASN A 181 4.30 1.74 4.46
N PHE A 182 5.37 0.93 4.41
CA PHE A 182 5.46 -0.14 3.41
C PHE A 182 4.43 -1.23 3.64
N LYS A 183 4.21 -1.66 4.89
CA LYS A 183 3.22 -2.69 5.21
C LYS A 183 1.78 -2.21 5.00
N ALA A 184 1.48 -0.98 5.39
CA ALA A 184 0.20 -0.34 5.11
C ALA A 184 -0.05 -0.28 3.59
N PHE A 185 0.97 0.08 2.80
CA PHE A 185 0.86 0.06 1.35
C PHE A 185 0.59 -1.34 0.80
N GLU A 186 1.31 -2.38 1.22
CA GLU A 186 1.08 -3.77 0.77
C GLU A 186 -0.38 -4.20 1.04
N VAL A 187 -0.85 -3.98 2.27
CA VAL A 187 -2.21 -4.36 2.68
C VAL A 187 -3.26 -3.57 1.90
N LEU A 188 -3.10 -2.25 1.75
CA LEU A 188 -4.05 -1.42 1.02
C LEU A 188 -4.09 -1.75 -0.47
N VAL A 189 -2.94 -2.06 -1.09
CA VAL A 189 -2.89 -2.48 -2.50
C VAL A 189 -3.59 -3.82 -2.68
N TRP A 190 -3.39 -4.77 -1.77
CA TRP A 190 -4.10 -6.05 -1.80
C TRP A 190 -5.62 -5.87 -1.72
N ILE A 191 -6.08 -5.07 -0.75
CA ILE A 191 -7.52 -4.80 -0.56
C ILE A 191 -8.12 -4.09 -1.78
N THR A 192 -7.42 -3.09 -2.34
CA THR A 192 -7.90 -2.33 -3.51
C THR A 192 -7.82 -3.13 -4.81
N GLY A 193 -6.93 -4.12 -4.90
CA GLY A 193 -6.92 -5.11 -5.98
C GLY A 193 -8.15 -6.02 -5.93
N ASN A 194 -8.57 -6.43 -4.74
CA ASN A 194 -9.65 -7.39 -4.55
C ASN A 194 -11.07 -6.81 -4.57
N SER A 195 -11.22 -5.52 -4.25
CA SER A 195 -12.54 -4.90 -4.13
C SER A 195 -12.67 -3.61 -4.95
N ASP A 196 -13.58 -3.63 -5.93
CA ASP A 196 -13.95 -2.48 -6.74
C ASP A 196 -14.56 -1.34 -5.91
N ASN A 197 -15.38 -1.69 -4.92
CA ASN A 197 -16.03 -0.70 -4.05
C ASN A 197 -15.00 0.01 -3.19
N ILE A 198 -14.06 -0.72 -2.59
CA ILE A 198 -12.99 -0.12 -1.78
C ILE A 198 -12.09 0.73 -2.68
N ARG A 199 -11.79 0.29 -3.91
CA ARG A 199 -11.02 1.07 -4.86
C ARG A 199 -11.70 2.39 -5.25
N LYS A 200 -13.02 2.39 -5.47
CA LYS A 200 -13.81 3.60 -5.72
C LYS A 200 -13.85 4.52 -4.50
N LEU A 201 -14.05 3.95 -3.31
CA LEU A 201 -14.02 4.69 -2.04
C LEU A 201 -12.67 5.36 -1.82
N LEU A 202 -11.57 4.64 -2.01
CA LEU A 202 -10.23 5.16 -1.82
C LEU A 202 -9.87 6.20 -2.88
N ALA A 203 -10.33 6.03 -4.12
CA ALA A 203 -10.20 7.06 -5.15
C ALA A 203 -10.97 8.33 -4.76
N LEU A 204 -12.21 8.20 -4.28
CA LEU A 204 -13.00 9.34 -3.78
C LEU A 204 -12.28 10.01 -2.60
N LEU A 205 -11.69 9.24 -1.69
CA LEU A 205 -10.92 9.76 -0.56
C LEU A 205 -9.71 10.58 -1.03
N VAL A 206 -8.98 10.14 -2.06
CA VAL A 206 -7.89 10.93 -2.67
C VAL A 206 -8.40 12.30 -3.14
N TYR A 207 -9.52 12.31 -3.87
CA TYR A 207 -10.12 13.57 -4.35
C TYR A 207 -10.63 14.43 -3.19
N ALA A 208 -11.22 13.83 -2.16
CA ALA A 208 -11.72 14.53 -0.99
C ALA A 208 -10.57 15.18 -0.21
N VAL A 209 -9.50 14.43 0.09
CA VAL A 209 -8.31 14.96 0.78
C VAL A 209 -7.68 16.09 -0.03
N PHE A 210 -7.53 15.90 -1.34
CA PHE A 210 -7.01 16.94 -2.22
C PHE A 210 -7.91 18.18 -2.29
N ALA A 211 -9.23 17.99 -2.34
CA ALA A 211 -10.20 19.10 -2.35
C ALA A 211 -10.18 19.87 -1.02
N VAL A 212 -10.19 19.18 0.13
CA VAL A 212 -10.05 19.81 1.45
C VAL A 212 -8.74 20.59 1.51
N PHE A 213 -7.65 19.99 1.04
CA PHE A 213 -6.35 20.66 0.97
C PHE A 213 -6.42 21.98 0.17
N MET A 214 -7.01 21.96 -1.03
CA MET A 214 -7.17 23.16 -1.84
C MET A 214 -8.12 24.18 -1.20
N CYS A 215 -9.22 23.74 -0.57
CA CYS A 215 -10.14 24.61 0.15
C CYS A 215 -9.46 25.33 1.31
N VAL A 216 -8.68 24.61 2.13
CA VAL A 216 -7.95 25.21 3.25
C VAL A 216 -6.85 26.15 2.75
N PHE A 217 -6.17 25.79 1.66
CA PHE A 217 -5.20 26.67 1.02
C PHE A 217 -5.83 28.00 0.57
N PHE A 218 -6.99 27.95 -0.10
CA PHE A 218 -7.70 29.17 -0.55
C PHE A 218 -8.43 29.92 0.56
N ALA A 219 -8.79 29.25 1.66
CA ALA A 219 -9.37 29.89 2.84
C ALA A 219 -8.35 30.77 3.61
N GLY A 220 -7.07 30.76 3.22
CA GLY A 220 -6.03 31.52 3.89
C GLY A 220 -5.55 30.87 5.21
N GLU A 221 -6.18 29.79 5.64
CA GLU A 221 -5.79 29.02 6.83
C GLU A 221 -4.66 28.02 6.55
N GLY A 222 -4.33 27.75 5.27
CA GLY A 222 -3.24 26.85 4.88
C GLY A 222 -1.91 27.14 5.59
N TRP A 223 -1.63 28.41 5.89
CA TRP A 223 -0.42 28.83 6.61
C TRP A 223 -0.29 28.22 8.01
N THR A 224 -1.41 28.00 8.71
CA THR A 224 -1.41 27.35 10.03
C THR A 224 -1.13 25.86 9.93
N ILE A 225 -1.50 25.22 8.82
CA ILE A 225 -1.24 23.79 8.55
C ILE A 225 0.21 23.57 8.12
N PHE A 226 0.81 24.53 7.41
CA PHE A 226 2.23 24.52 7.04
C PHE A 226 3.14 25.11 8.12
N SER A 227 2.65 25.16 9.36
CA SER A 227 3.37 25.64 10.54
C SER A 227 4.67 24.89 10.83
N SER A 228 4.84 23.69 10.26
CA SER A 228 6.11 22.97 10.30
C SER A 228 6.43 22.35 8.95
N TRP A 229 7.73 22.17 8.70
CA TRP A 229 8.21 21.50 7.49
C TRP A 229 7.66 20.06 7.39
N LEU A 230 7.63 19.32 8.49
CA LEU A 230 7.07 17.97 8.50
C LEU A 230 5.58 18.00 8.15
N SER A 231 4.79 18.90 8.75
CA SER A 231 3.36 19.04 8.45
C SER A 231 3.14 19.32 6.96
N PHE A 232 3.96 20.18 6.35
CA PHE A 232 3.92 20.42 4.91
C PHE A 232 4.20 19.15 4.10
N VAL A 233 5.29 18.45 4.42
CA VAL A 233 5.68 17.22 3.71
C VAL A 233 4.64 16.12 3.89
N THR A 234 4.10 15.91 5.09
CA THR A 234 3.08 14.88 5.35
C THR A 234 1.76 15.19 4.68
N THR A 235 1.35 16.47 4.67
CA THR A 235 0.11 16.91 4.01
C THR A 235 0.18 16.70 2.50
N MET A 236 1.34 16.92 1.87
CA MET A 236 1.57 16.59 0.47
C MET A 236 1.74 15.10 0.22
N ALA A 237 2.37 14.37 1.16
CA ALA A 237 2.66 12.96 0.99
C ALA A 237 1.42 12.07 1.12
N CYS A 238 0.47 12.41 1.99
CA CYS A 238 -0.76 11.64 2.21
C CYS A 238 -1.59 11.43 0.91
N PRO A 239 -1.99 12.47 0.16
CA PRO A 239 -2.75 12.28 -1.08
C PRO A 239 -1.94 11.54 -2.15
N LEU A 240 -0.62 11.77 -2.22
CA LEU A 240 0.26 11.03 -3.13
C LEU A 240 0.35 9.55 -2.77
N PHE A 241 0.45 9.21 -1.48
CA PHE A 241 0.47 7.84 -0.99
C PHE A 241 -0.83 7.11 -1.37
N LEU A 242 -1.98 7.70 -1.07
CA LEU A 242 -3.28 7.12 -1.43
C LEU A 242 -3.45 7.00 -2.95
N TYR A 243 -2.99 7.97 -3.72
CA TYR A 243 -2.98 7.89 -5.18
C TYR A 243 -2.13 6.72 -5.69
N LEU A 244 -0.94 6.51 -5.13
CA LEU A 244 -0.08 5.37 -5.47
C LEU A 244 -0.74 4.04 -5.14
N VAL A 245 -1.45 3.94 -4.00
CA VAL A 245 -2.22 2.74 -3.61
C VAL A 245 -3.31 2.45 -4.64
N VAL A 246 -4.17 3.43 -4.95
CA VAL A 246 -5.27 3.27 -5.92
C VAL A 246 -4.74 2.84 -7.28
N ARG A 247 -3.65 3.48 -7.74
CA ARG A 247 -3.04 3.17 -9.03
C ARG A 247 -2.42 1.78 -9.07
N SER A 248 -1.77 1.36 -7.99
CA SER A 248 -1.18 0.02 -7.88
C SER A 248 -2.26 -1.06 -7.79
N GLY A 249 -3.35 -0.82 -7.05
CA GLY A 249 -4.50 -1.71 -6.97
C GLY A 249 -5.21 -1.91 -8.31
N ARG A 250 -5.31 -0.85 -9.15
CA ARG A 250 -5.83 -0.99 -10.52
C ARG A 250 -4.95 -1.90 -11.37
N LEU A 251 -3.63 -1.72 -11.33
CA LEU A 251 -2.70 -2.59 -12.05
C LEU A 251 -2.75 -4.04 -11.55
N LEU A 252 -2.93 -4.25 -10.25
CA LEU A 252 -3.11 -5.59 -9.69
C LEU A 252 -4.39 -6.25 -10.22
N CYS A 253 -5.50 -5.50 -10.30
CA CYS A 253 -6.74 -5.98 -10.90
C CYS A 253 -6.58 -6.31 -12.39
N GLU A 254 -5.85 -5.50 -13.14
CA GLU A 254 -5.51 -5.78 -14.55
C GLU A 254 -4.71 -7.09 -14.67
N LEU A 255 -3.70 -7.29 -13.80
CA LEU A 255 -2.93 -8.53 -13.77
C LEU A 255 -3.80 -9.76 -13.45
N TRP A 256 -4.73 -9.63 -12.50
CA TRP A 256 -5.64 -10.72 -12.16
C TRP A 256 -6.54 -11.09 -13.33
N ARG A 257 -6.99 -10.11 -14.11
CA ARG A 257 -7.81 -10.36 -15.29
C ARG A 257 -7.01 -11.06 -16.39
N GLU A 258 -5.80 -10.58 -16.69
CA GLU A 258 -4.92 -11.22 -17.66
C GLU A 258 -4.61 -12.68 -17.29
N GLU A 259 -4.36 -12.94 -16.01
CA GLU A 259 -4.06 -14.30 -15.55
C GLU A 259 -5.27 -15.21 -15.59
N ALA A 260 -6.46 -14.71 -15.26
CA ALA A 260 -7.70 -15.45 -15.41
C ALA A 260 -7.99 -15.82 -16.87
N GLU A 261 -7.74 -14.89 -17.81
CA GLU A 261 -7.87 -15.13 -19.25
C GLU A 261 -6.86 -16.19 -19.74
N ARG A 262 -5.59 -16.11 -19.32
CA ARG A 262 -4.56 -17.12 -19.66
C ARG A 262 -4.90 -18.51 -19.12
N MET A 263 -5.35 -18.58 -17.87
CA MET A 263 -5.73 -19.84 -17.24
C MET A 263 -6.93 -20.48 -17.94
N HIS A 264 -7.92 -19.68 -18.34
CA HIS A 264 -9.06 -20.17 -19.09
C HIS A 264 -8.65 -20.74 -20.45
N GLY A 265 -7.79 -20.02 -21.19
CA GLY A 265 -7.26 -20.49 -22.48
C GLY A 265 -6.47 -21.80 -22.36
N SER A 266 -5.62 -21.93 -21.34
CA SER A 266 -4.87 -23.17 -21.10
C SER A 266 -5.78 -24.36 -20.75
N ILE A 267 -6.84 -24.13 -19.97
CA ILE A 267 -7.82 -25.17 -19.65
C ILE A 267 -8.58 -25.61 -20.91
N GLU A 268 -8.99 -24.66 -21.75
CA GLU A 268 -9.68 -24.94 -23.01
C GLU A 268 -8.79 -25.73 -23.98
N GLU A 269 -7.51 -25.36 -24.09
CA GLU A 269 -6.53 -26.08 -24.89
C GLU A 269 -6.35 -27.52 -24.41
N HIS A 270 -6.10 -27.73 -23.11
CA HIS A 270 -5.94 -29.06 -22.54
C HIS A 270 -7.21 -29.91 -22.67
N LEU A 271 -8.38 -29.30 -22.57
CA LEU A 271 -9.66 -30.00 -22.74
C LEU A 271 -9.89 -30.39 -24.20
N ASN A 272 -9.55 -29.52 -25.16
CA ASN A 272 -9.63 -29.83 -26.58
C ASN A 272 -8.66 -30.95 -26.98
N THR A 273 -7.41 -30.93 -26.47
CA THR A 273 -6.46 -32.02 -26.70
C THR A 273 -6.97 -33.34 -26.13
N ALA A 274 -7.50 -33.33 -24.89
CA ALA A 274 -8.04 -34.54 -24.27
C ALA A 274 -9.27 -35.10 -25.02
N LEU A 275 -10.12 -34.24 -25.59
CA LEU A 275 -11.25 -34.66 -26.41
C LEU A 275 -10.81 -35.29 -27.73
N GLN A 276 -9.80 -34.71 -28.40
CA GLN A 276 -9.23 -35.26 -29.63
C GLN A 276 -8.59 -36.62 -29.40
N ASP A 277 -7.87 -36.81 -28.29
CA ASP A 277 -7.28 -38.11 -27.94
C ASP A 277 -8.35 -39.18 -27.73
N VAL A 278 -9.49 -38.83 -27.10
CA VAL A 278 -10.61 -39.76 -26.92
C VAL A 278 -11.26 -40.11 -28.26
N GLU A 279 -11.44 -39.14 -29.15
CA GLU A 279 -11.99 -39.36 -30.49
C GLU A 279 -11.07 -40.26 -31.34
N ALA A 280 -9.76 -40.03 -31.32
CA ALA A 280 -8.78 -40.87 -32.01
C ALA A 280 -8.77 -42.32 -31.51
N VAL A 281 -8.96 -42.54 -30.20
CA VAL A 281 -9.08 -43.89 -29.63
C VAL A 281 -10.37 -44.57 -30.10
N LEU A 282 -11.48 -43.84 -30.12
CA LEU A 282 -12.78 -44.34 -30.63
C LEU A 282 -12.73 -44.72 -32.12
N GLU A 283 -12.08 -43.90 -32.94
CA GLU A 283 -11.89 -44.18 -34.37
C GLU A 283 -10.99 -45.40 -34.60
N LYS A 284 -9.94 -45.57 -33.79
CA LYS A 284 -9.06 -46.73 -33.86
C LYS A 284 -9.77 -48.03 -33.44
N GLU A 285 -10.65 -47.96 -32.45
CA GLU A 285 -11.48 -49.09 -32.02
C GLU A 285 -12.49 -49.49 -33.11
N HIS A 286 -13.13 -48.51 -33.77
CA HIS A 286 -14.01 -48.78 -34.92
C HIS A 286 -13.27 -49.32 -36.14
N SER A 287 -12.05 -48.83 -36.40
CA SER A 287 -11.25 -49.24 -37.56
C SER A 287 -10.55 -50.59 -37.36
N GLY A 288 -10.41 -51.05 -36.11
CA GLY A 288 -9.88 -52.37 -35.75
C GLY A 288 -10.87 -53.53 -35.95
N LEU A 289 -12.16 -53.24 -36.14
CA LEU A 289 -13.18 -54.21 -36.57
C LEU A 289 -13.15 -54.35 -38.11
N SER A 290 -12.11 -55.02 -38.62
CA SER A 290 -12.13 -55.56 -39.99
C SER A 290 -12.93 -56.88 -40.00
N PRO A 291 -13.58 -57.25 -41.12
CA PRO A 291 -14.75 -58.12 -41.13
C PRO A 291 -14.35 -59.58 -40.96
N VAL A 292 -14.40 -60.09 -39.73
CA VAL A 292 -14.45 -61.53 -39.53
C VAL A 292 -15.92 -61.95 -39.65
N GLN A 293 -16.29 -62.22 -40.90
CA GLN A 293 -17.16 -63.30 -41.35
C GLN A 293 -18.27 -63.72 -40.38
N GLN A 294 -19.49 -63.27 -40.64
CA GLN A 294 -20.68 -63.89 -40.06
C GLN A 294 -21.73 -64.10 -41.15
N ASP A 295 -21.71 -65.32 -41.67
CA ASP A 295 -22.81 -65.91 -42.43
C ASP A 295 -24.09 -65.92 -41.59
N SER A 296 -25.20 -65.59 -42.27
CA SER A 296 -26.54 -66.11 -42.04
C SER A 296 -27.13 -65.98 -40.62
N TYR A 297 -27.98 -64.96 -40.41
CA TYR A 297 -29.43 -65.17 -40.21
C TYR A 297 -30.13 -63.81 -40.26
N GLU A 298 -31.14 -63.71 -41.13
CA GLU A 298 -32.03 -62.56 -41.26
C GLU A 298 -32.76 -62.28 -39.95
N ASP A 299 -32.57 -61.09 -39.38
CA ASP A 299 -33.67 -60.41 -38.70
C ASP A 299 -33.57 -58.89 -38.90
N GLN A 300 -34.63 -58.33 -39.47
CA GLN A 300 -34.72 -56.96 -39.94
C GLN A 300 -34.80 -56.00 -38.75
N SER A 301 -33.67 -55.44 -38.33
CA SER A 301 -33.65 -54.15 -37.65
C SER A 301 -32.44 -53.34 -38.12
N SER A 302 -32.72 -52.15 -38.66
CA SER A 302 -31.74 -51.29 -39.34
C SER A 302 -30.48 -51.03 -38.48
N PRO A 303 -29.27 -51.42 -38.93
CA PRO A 303 -28.02 -51.21 -38.19
C PRO A 303 -27.71 -49.73 -37.90
N GLU A 304 -28.17 -48.83 -38.78
CA GLU A 304 -27.98 -47.37 -38.61
C GLU A 304 -28.74 -46.84 -37.39
N ALA A 305 -29.94 -47.37 -37.10
CA ALA A 305 -30.74 -46.95 -35.94
C ALA A 305 -30.08 -47.36 -34.62
N LEU A 306 -29.41 -48.51 -34.59
CA LEU A 306 -28.71 -49.00 -33.41
C LEU A 306 -27.42 -48.19 -33.15
N MET A 307 -26.67 -47.83 -34.19
CA MET A 307 -25.48 -46.97 -34.07
C MET A 307 -25.83 -45.55 -33.62
N ILE A 308 -26.85 -44.92 -34.20
CA ILE A 308 -27.31 -43.58 -33.81
C ILE A 308 -27.82 -43.58 -32.36
N SER A 309 -28.51 -44.64 -31.94
CA SER A 309 -28.95 -44.84 -30.55
C SER A 309 -27.78 -45.00 -29.58
N ARG A 310 -26.73 -45.75 -29.96
CA ARG A 310 -25.55 -45.94 -29.12
C ARG A 310 -24.73 -44.66 -29.00
N GLN A 311 -24.52 -43.94 -30.09
CA GLN A 311 -23.75 -42.68 -30.13
C GLN A 311 -24.48 -41.56 -29.37
N THR A 312 -25.80 -41.44 -29.49
CA THR A 312 -26.60 -40.49 -28.69
C THR A 312 -26.63 -40.86 -27.21
N SER A 313 -26.61 -42.15 -26.87
CA SER A 313 -26.55 -42.59 -25.46
C SER A 313 -25.18 -42.28 -24.81
N ILE A 314 -24.08 -42.43 -25.56
CA ILE A 314 -22.73 -42.12 -25.08
C ILE A 314 -22.55 -40.60 -24.97
N SER A 315 -22.99 -39.84 -25.97
CA SER A 315 -22.94 -38.37 -25.93
C SER A 315 -23.76 -37.80 -24.77
N ARG A 316 -24.97 -38.32 -24.50
CA ARG A 316 -25.75 -37.94 -23.32
C ARG A 316 -25.09 -38.34 -22.00
N ARG A 317 -24.42 -39.49 -21.93
CA ARG A 317 -23.67 -39.91 -20.73
C ARG A 317 -22.43 -39.04 -20.50
N LEU A 318 -21.74 -38.62 -21.55
CA LEU A 318 -20.60 -37.71 -21.48
C LEU A 318 -21.04 -36.29 -21.12
N GLN A 319 -22.13 -35.79 -21.68
CA GLN A 319 -22.70 -34.47 -21.34
C GLN A 319 -23.27 -34.47 -19.91
N ALA A 320 -23.90 -35.56 -19.47
CA ALA A 320 -24.32 -35.75 -18.07
C ALA A 320 -23.12 -35.85 -17.11
N ARG A 321 -22.03 -36.51 -17.51
CA ARG A 321 -20.79 -36.56 -16.70
C ARG A 321 -20.06 -35.22 -16.68
N ALA A 322 -20.00 -34.49 -17.79
CA ALA A 322 -19.38 -33.16 -17.86
C ALA A 322 -20.15 -32.12 -17.04
N SER A 323 -21.49 -32.17 -17.06
CA SER A 323 -22.35 -31.35 -16.20
C SER A 323 -22.26 -31.75 -14.73
N GLN A 324 -22.12 -33.05 -14.40
CA GLN A 324 -21.80 -33.51 -13.04
C GLN A 324 -20.38 -33.14 -12.58
N MET A 325 -19.39 -33.09 -13.48
CA MET A 325 -18.03 -32.67 -13.15
C MET A 325 -17.97 -31.16 -12.93
N THR A 326 -18.62 -30.35 -13.76
CA THR A 326 -18.66 -28.88 -13.57
C THR A 326 -19.46 -28.49 -12.32
N THR A 327 -20.58 -29.15 -12.05
CA THR A 327 -21.32 -28.94 -10.78
C THR A 327 -20.61 -29.57 -9.58
N GLY A 328 -19.89 -30.67 -9.75
CA GLY A 328 -19.10 -31.36 -8.72
C GLY A 328 -17.80 -30.65 -8.36
N ILE A 329 -17.15 -29.96 -9.29
CA ILE A 329 -15.98 -29.10 -9.03
C ILE A 329 -16.41 -27.84 -8.28
N MET A 330 -17.60 -27.28 -8.57
CA MET A 330 -18.17 -26.18 -7.77
C MET A 330 -18.75 -26.62 -6.40
N ARG A 331 -19.04 -27.91 -6.19
CA ARG A 331 -19.56 -28.45 -4.90
C ARG A 331 -18.56 -29.30 -4.12
N SER A 332 -17.37 -29.52 -4.64
CA SER A 332 -16.34 -30.36 -4.04
C SER A 332 -16.00 -29.78 -2.65
N SER A 333 -16.16 -30.60 -1.61
CA SER A 333 -15.76 -30.24 -0.24
C SER A 333 -14.27 -29.88 -0.14
N LEU A 334 -13.47 -30.18 -1.16
CA LEU A 334 -12.08 -29.81 -1.30
C LEU A 334 -11.91 -28.31 -1.63
N VAL A 335 -12.81 -27.73 -2.44
CA VAL A 335 -12.85 -26.28 -2.71
C VAL A 335 -13.42 -25.53 -1.50
N VAL A 336 -14.43 -26.09 -0.83
CA VAL A 336 -14.95 -25.53 0.43
C VAL A 336 -13.92 -25.61 1.56
N SER A 337 -13.20 -26.72 1.71
CA SER A 337 -12.16 -26.88 2.74
C SER A 337 -10.87 -26.13 2.44
N LEU A 338 -10.52 -25.88 1.17
CA LEU A 338 -9.45 -24.96 0.80
C LEU A 338 -9.85 -23.50 1.08
N GLN A 339 -11.11 -23.12 0.85
CA GLN A 339 -11.62 -21.80 1.19
C GLN A 339 -11.74 -21.59 2.71
N GLU A 340 -12.04 -22.65 3.46
CA GLU A 340 -12.15 -22.64 4.92
C GLU A 340 -10.77 -22.65 5.61
N ARG A 341 -9.75 -23.30 5.01
CA ARG A 341 -8.35 -23.21 5.47
C ARG A 341 -7.68 -21.86 5.17
N VAL A 342 -8.12 -21.14 4.14
CA VAL A 342 -7.63 -19.77 3.85
C VAL A 342 -8.31 -18.72 4.75
N SER A 343 -9.43 -19.06 5.39
CA SER A 343 -10.20 -18.15 6.26
C SER A 343 -9.95 -18.36 7.76
N ALA A 344 -9.10 -19.32 8.16
CA ALA A 344 -8.76 -19.53 9.56
C ALA A 344 -7.73 -18.46 10.02
N PRO A 345 -8.04 -17.64 11.03
CA PRO A 345 -7.04 -16.77 11.64
C PRO A 345 -5.97 -17.65 12.31
N GLN A 346 -4.71 -17.49 11.89
CA GLN A 346 -3.59 -17.99 12.68
C GLN A 346 -3.55 -17.18 13.97
N LEU A 347 -4.04 -17.79 15.05
CA LEU A 347 -3.70 -17.37 16.40
C LEU A 347 -2.19 -17.57 16.60
N PRO A 348 -1.46 -16.59 17.16
CA PRO A 348 -0.04 -16.73 17.42
C PRO A 348 0.23 -17.79 18.49
N HIS A 349 1.25 -18.61 18.24
CA HIS A 349 1.89 -19.45 19.24
C HIS A 349 2.46 -18.54 20.34
N VAL A 350 1.77 -18.50 21.48
CA VAL A 350 2.28 -17.93 22.72
C VAL A 350 3.30 -18.92 23.28
N MET A 351 4.57 -18.51 23.35
CA MET A 351 5.53 -19.08 24.29
C MET A 351 5.13 -18.57 25.67
N SER A 352 4.57 -19.45 26.49
CA SER A 352 4.32 -19.21 27.91
C SER A 352 5.65 -19.11 28.64
N PHE A 353 5.99 -17.90 29.10
CA PHE A 353 6.79 -17.73 30.31
C PHE A 353 5.81 -17.65 31.48
N GLN A 354 6.08 -18.48 32.47
CA GLN A 354 5.30 -18.67 33.68
C GLN A 354 5.85 -17.71 34.74
N ASP A 355 5.00 -16.84 35.28
CA ASP A 355 5.14 -16.24 36.60
C ASP A 355 3.76 -15.75 37.10
N ASP A 356 3.53 -15.98 38.38
CA ASP A 356 2.28 -15.89 39.13
C ASP A 356 1.64 -14.49 39.23
N ALA A 357 0.30 -14.42 39.27
CA ALA A 357 -0.48 -13.81 40.37
C ALA A 357 -1.96 -13.51 40.01
N SER A 358 -2.84 -13.95 40.93
CA SER A 358 -4.11 -13.35 41.41
C SER A 358 -5.32 -13.14 40.46
N ASP A 359 -6.37 -13.93 40.75
CA ASP A 359 -7.77 -13.57 41.06
C ASP A 359 -8.42 -12.35 40.38
N ASP A 360 -9.48 -12.57 39.60
CA ASP A 360 -10.86 -12.41 40.08
C ASP A 360 -11.90 -12.78 38.98
N ASP A 361 -12.98 -13.38 39.45
CA ASP A 361 -14.15 -13.89 38.72
C ASP A 361 -14.98 -12.80 38.01
N GLU A 362 -15.55 -13.09 36.82
CA GLU A 362 -17.00 -12.94 36.58
C GLU A 362 -17.47 -13.58 35.24
N GLU A 363 -18.63 -14.21 35.31
CA GLU A 363 -19.24 -15.11 34.33
C GLU A 363 -20.12 -14.40 33.27
N THR A 364 -20.00 -14.89 32.04
CA THR A 364 -21.02 -15.15 31.00
C THR A 364 -22.29 -14.27 30.85
N HIS A 365 -22.55 -13.82 29.61
CA HIS A 365 -23.79 -14.19 28.88
C HIS A 365 -23.65 -14.09 27.35
N VAL A 366 -24.30 -15.06 26.70
CA VAL A 366 -24.32 -15.44 25.29
C VAL A 366 -25.36 -14.65 24.47
N ALA A 367 -25.04 -14.27 23.21
CA ALA A 367 -26.00 -14.30 22.08
C ALA A 367 -25.31 -14.15 20.70
N LEU A 368 -25.89 -14.86 19.73
CA LEU A 368 -25.44 -15.22 18.38
C LEU A 368 -25.42 -14.10 17.31
N PRO A 369 -24.86 -14.39 16.11
CA PRO A 369 -24.41 -13.40 15.13
C PRO A 369 -25.47 -13.04 14.07
N ALA A 370 -25.41 -11.80 13.58
CA ALA A 370 -26.19 -11.34 12.44
C ALA A 370 -25.54 -11.73 11.10
N ARG A 371 -26.36 -12.34 10.24
CA ARG A 371 -26.09 -12.73 8.85
C ARG A 371 -26.24 -11.54 7.87
N CYS A 372 -25.67 -11.74 6.67
CA CYS A 372 -25.92 -11.08 5.37
C CYS A 372 -25.24 -9.71 5.17
N ALA A 373 -24.59 -9.42 4.03
CA ALA A 373 -25.02 -9.73 2.67
C ALA A 373 -23.89 -10.10 1.70
N ARG A 374 -24.17 -11.14 0.89
CA ARG A 374 -23.54 -11.42 -0.41
C ARG A 374 -23.98 -10.34 -1.40
N LEU A 375 -23.04 -9.75 -2.14
CA LEU A 375 -23.31 -9.09 -3.41
C LEU A 375 -22.60 -9.86 -4.52
N ARG A 376 -23.41 -10.22 -5.53
CA ARG A 376 -23.05 -10.96 -6.74
C ARG A 376 -22.19 -10.09 -7.67
N CYS A 377 -21.52 -10.82 -8.57
CA CYS A 377 -20.77 -10.38 -9.74
C CYS A 377 -21.39 -9.23 -10.53
#